data_AF-A0A842IK79-F1
#
_entry.id   AF-A0A842IK79-F1
#
_cell.length_a   1.000
_cell.length_b   1.000
_cell.length_c   1.000
_cell.angle_alpha   90.00
_cell.angle_beta   90.00
_cell.angle_gamma   90.00
#
_symmetry.space_group_name_H-M   'P 1'
#
loop_
_entity.id
_entity.type
_entity.pdbx_description
1 polymer ?
#
loop_
_entity_poly.entity_id
_entity_poly.type
_entity_poly.pdbx_seq_one_letter_code
_entity_poly.pdbx_strand_id
1 'polypeptide(L)'
;MKKLILGAAAFTLLFSLASCETEPISEENLFAVDGKTRVNSDKEEDDNGCETAYGRICDCAEFNSCFTDFGNFGSNNWGWSVRLPEPGSGPFNLFAGAGQCQMEKGTYVGYVNVTYHDDGSLTYGDVMLIDGYELEDFHFYSGDLPMPMKKNGTYSAAPGQYTNEGSTDGNPEVYVIVHASVCKIDS
;
A
#
# COMPACT_ATOMS: atom_id res chain seq x y z
N MET A 1 61.34 44.16 -1.29
CA MET A 1 60.66 45.21 -0.49
C MET A 1 59.50 44.51 0.24
N LYS A 2 59.65 44.05 1.50
CA LYS A 2 59.14 44.65 2.77
C LYS A 2 57.69 45.17 2.62
N LYS A 3 56.63 44.74 3.34
CA LYS A 3 56.39 44.40 4.78
C LYS A 3 55.14 43.46 4.87
N LEU A 4 55.03 42.38 5.67
CA LEU A 4 54.73 42.22 7.12
C LEU A 4 53.51 42.98 7.69
N ILE A 5 52.55 42.23 8.27
CA ILE A 5 51.68 42.40 9.48
C ILE A 5 50.69 41.20 9.45
N LEU A 6 50.73 40.13 10.26
CA LEU A 6 50.61 39.92 11.71
C LEU A 6 49.22 40.27 12.30
N GLY A 7 48.43 39.26 12.66
CA GLY A 7 47.17 39.40 13.40
C GLY A 7 46.60 38.05 13.82
N ALA A 8 46.96 37.60 15.02
CA ALA A 8 46.46 36.40 15.68
C ALA A 8 45.17 36.70 16.45
N ALA A 9 44.20 35.79 16.42
CA ALA A 9 43.17 35.68 17.46
C ALA A 9 42.77 34.20 17.57
N ALA A 10 43.23 33.57 18.64
CA ALA A 10 42.82 32.24 19.06
C ALA A 10 41.43 32.32 19.68
N PHE A 11 40.50 31.47 19.23
CA PHE A 11 39.21 31.26 19.88
C PHE A 11 39.09 29.77 20.20
N THR A 12 39.63 29.39 21.36
CA THR A 12 39.42 28.09 21.99
C THR A 12 37.99 28.04 22.55
N LEU A 13 37.10 27.33 21.88
CA LEU A 13 35.80 26.95 22.44
C LEU A 13 35.97 25.61 23.18
N LEU A 14 36.02 25.70 24.50
CA LEU A 14 35.86 24.57 25.41
C LEU A 14 34.40 24.11 25.35
N PHE A 15 34.13 22.98 24.68
CA PHE A 15 32.87 22.25 24.85
C PHE A 15 33.01 21.34 26.07
N SER A 16 32.31 21.70 27.13
CA SER A 16 32.15 20.92 28.35
C SER A 16 31.44 19.60 28.03
N LEU A 17 32.10 18.48 28.31
CA LEU A 17 31.46 17.17 28.38
C LEU A 17 30.64 17.12 29.67
N ALA A 18 29.32 17.27 29.57
CA ALA A 18 28.42 16.91 30.65
C ALA A 18 28.34 15.37 30.70
N SER A 19 29.08 14.81 31.65
CA SER A 19 28.99 13.41 32.07
C SER A 19 27.59 13.17 32.66
N CYS A 20 26.80 12.27 32.07
CA CYS A 20 25.54 11.82 32.64
C CYS A 20 25.84 10.60 33.52
N GLU A 21 26.05 10.81 34.81
CA GLU A 21 25.98 9.73 35.80
C GLU A 21 24.50 9.40 36.02
N THR A 22 24.08 8.19 35.65
CA THR A 22 22.78 7.64 36.03
C THR A 22 22.97 6.88 37.33
N GLU A 23 22.43 7.39 38.43
CA GLU A 23 22.32 6.60 39.66
C GLU A 23 21.15 5.61 39.56
N PRO A 24 21.29 4.38 40.07
CA PRO A 24 20.17 3.45 40.17
C PRO A 24 19.24 3.90 41.31
N ILE A 25 18.03 4.31 40.97
CA ILE A 25 16.97 4.52 41.96
C ILE A 25 16.51 3.15 42.46
N SER A 26 16.63 2.98 43.78
CA SER A 26 16.15 1.83 44.53
C SER A 26 14.66 1.56 44.29
N GLU A 27 14.34 0.35 43.85
CA GLU A 27 12.99 -0.18 43.84
C GLU A 27 12.53 -0.41 45.29
N GLU A 28 11.79 0.51 45.90
CA GLU A 28 10.79 0.16 46.92
C GLU A 28 9.69 1.23 47.01
N ASN A 29 8.45 0.76 46.92
CA ASN A 29 7.17 1.45 47.21
C ASN A 29 6.49 2.21 46.07
N LEU A 30 5.91 1.47 45.13
CA LEU A 30 4.70 1.93 44.42
C LEU A 30 3.48 1.22 45.00
N PHE A 31 2.79 1.96 45.86
CA PHE A 31 1.46 1.67 46.34
C PHE A 31 0.50 1.48 45.17
N ALA A 32 -0.30 0.42 45.24
CA ALA A 32 -1.38 0.14 44.31
C ALA A 32 -2.40 1.29 44.32
N VAL A 33 -2.44 2.05 43.24
CA VAL A 33 -3.58 2.90 42.88
C VAL A 33 -4.22 2.28 41.64
N ASP A 34 -5.43 1.74 41.84
CA ASP A 34 -6.34 1.35 40.78
C ASP A 34 -6.72 2.60 39.96
N GLY A 35 -5.94 2.84 38.91
CA GLY A 35 -6.11 3.93 37.98
C GLY A 35 -6.11 3.37 36.57
N LYS A 36 -7.30 3.26 35.98
CA LYS A 36 -7.57 2.79 34.63
C LYS A 36 -7.07 3.80 33.59
N THR A 37 -5.76 4.01 33.53
CA THR A 37 -5.11 4.80 32.49
C THR A 37 -4.71 3.86 31.37
N ARG A 38 -5.40 3.98 30.23
CA ARG A 38 -4.97 3.38 28.97
C ARG A 38 -3.62 4.01 28.63
N VAL A 39 -2.55 3.29 28.90
CA VAL A 39 -1.25 3.59 28.32
C VAL A 39 -1.48 3.58 26.81
N ASN A 40 -1.34 4.76 26.22
CA ASN A 40 -1.14 4.87 24.79
C ASN A 40 0.20 4.18 24.56
N SER A 41 0.15 2.88 24.29
CA SER A 41 1.25 2.19 23.62
C SER A 41 1.39 2.98 22.34
N ASP A 42 2.45 3.77 22.27
CA ASP A 42 3.05 4.13 21.00
C ASP A 42 3.14 2.80 20.26
N LYS A 43 2.21 2.57 19.32
CA LYS A 43 2.44 1.60 18.29
C LYS A 43 3.61 2.24 17.56
N GLU A 44 4.82 1.77 17.84
CA GLU A 44 5.76 1.61 16.74
C GLU A 44 4.94 0.83 15.71
N GLU A 45 4.42 1.56 14.71
CA GLU A 45 3.97 0.93 13.48
C GLU A 45 5.24 0.28 12.97
N ASP A 46 5.38 -1.00 13.32
CA ASP A 46 6.16 -1.97 12.59
C ASP A 46 5.57 -1.98 11.18
N ASP A 47 5.92 -0.96 10.41
CA ASP A 47 5.91 -0.99 8.95
C ASP A 47 6.84 -2.15 8.61
N ASN A 48 6.28 -3.35 8.55
CA ASN A 48 6.95 -4.60 8.17
C ASN A 48 7.47 -4.53 6.70
N GLY A 49 7.66 -3.33 6.16
CA GLY A 49 7.99 -3.06 4.77
C GLY A 49 6.86 -3.40 3.80
N CYS A 50 5.66 -3.70 4.31
CA CYS A 50 4.53 -4.20 3.54
C CYS A 50 3.62 -3.05 3.08
N GLU A 51 3.26 -3.09 1.81
CA GLU A 51 2.47 -2.05 1.15
C GLU A 51 1.35 -2.68 0.31
N THR A 52 0.25 -1.94 0.18
CA THR A 52 -0.88 -2.32 -0.67
C THR A 52 -0.57 -2.00 -2.13
N ALA A 53 -0.76 -2.98 -3.01
CA ALA A 53 -0.63 -2.83 -4.44
C ALA A 53 -1.94 -3.17 -5.17
N TYR A 54 -2.25 -2.38 -6.20
CA TYR A 54 -3.37 -2.67 -7.11
C TYR A 54 -2.91 -2.74 -8.57
N GLY A 55 -3.57 -3.60 -9.33
CA GLY A 55 -3.27 -3.84 -10.75
C GLY A 55 -3.95 -2.88 -11.71
N ARG A 56 -3.25 -2.47 -12.77
CA ARG A 56 -3.77 -1.71 -13.91
C ARG A 56 -3.27 -2.29 -15.24
N ILE A 57 -4.08 -2.20 -16.29
CA ILE A 57 -3.71 -2.75 -17.62
C ILE A 57 -2.94 -1.78 -18.52
N CYS A 58 -2.99 -0.48 -18.22
CA CYS A 58 -2.37 0.59 -18.99
C CYS A 58 -2.22 1.82 -18.09
N ASP A 59 -1.41 2.79 -18.53
CA ASP A 59 -1.48 4.15 -17.98
C ASP A 59 -2.56 4.98 -18.68
N CYS A 60 -3.81 4.51 -18.60
CA CYS A 60 -4.94 5.15 -19.26
C CYS A 60 -6.18 5.14 -18.36
N ALA A 61 -6.88 6.28 -18.28
CA ALA A 61 -8.05 6.45 -17.40
C ALA A 61 -9.31 5.76 -17.93
N GLU A 62 -9.36 5.49 -19.24
CA GLU A 62 -10.52 4.89 -19.91
C GLU A 62 -10.88 3.50 -19.36
N PHE A 63 -9.87 2.68 -19.03
CA PHE A 63 -10.10 1.33 -18.51
C PHE A 63 -9.90 1.21 -17.00
N ASN A 64 -9.24 2.18 -16.35
CA ASN A 64 -8.88 2.08 -14.94
C ASN A 64 -9.60 3.17 -14.15
N SER A 65 -10.75 2.84 -13.58
CA SER A 65 -11.52 3.75 -12.74
C SER A 65 -11.06 3.64 -11.28
N CYS A 66 -10.96 4.78 -10.60
CA CYS A 66 -10.61 4.80 -9.19
C CYS A 66 -11.83 4.37 -8.35
N PHE A 67 -11.62 3.71 -7.21
CA PHE A 67 -12.74 3.36 -6.32
C PHE A 67 -13.59 4.58 -5.95
N THR A 68 -12.99 5.76 -5.79
CA THR A 68 -13.71 7.00 -5.47
C THR A 68 -14.68 7.45 -6.55
N ASP A 69 -14.57 6.93 -7.78
CA ASP A 69 -15.51 7.21 -8.87
C ASP A 69 -16.87 6.51 -8.66
N PHE A 70 -16.90 5.45 -7.84
CA PHE A 70 -18.08 4.65 -7.56
C PHE A 70 -18.71 4.92 -6.19
N GLY A 71 -18.02 5.65 -5.32
CA GLY A 71 -18.51 5.94 -3.97
C GLY A 71 -17.52 6.73 -3.13
N ASN A 72 -17.97 7.16 -1.95
CA ASN A 72 -17.11 7.85 -1.00
C ASN A 72 -16.39 6.83 -0.13
N PHE A 73 -15.16 6.51 -0.51
CA PHE A 73 -14.26 5.67 0.27
C PHE A 73 -13.32 6.56 1.09
N GLY A 74 -13.05 6.21 2.35
CA GLY A 74 -12.07 6.95 3.15
C GLY A 74 -10.68 6.92 2.49
N SER A 75 -9.81 7.88 2.80
CA SER A 75 -8.50 8.07 2.14
C SER A 75 -7.61 6.83 2.08
N ASN A 76 -7.79 5.90 3.02
CA ASN A 76 -6.99 4.68 3.14
C ASN A 76 -7.54 3.52 2.28
N ASN A 77 -8.73 3.69 1.69
CA ASN A 77 -9.33 2.71 0.79
C ASN A 77 -9.24 3.25 -0.63
N TRP A 78 -8.24 2.77 -1.36
CA TRP A 78 -7.96 3.14 -2.74
C TRP A 78 -7.74 1.87 -3.56
N GLY A 79 -7.71 2.02 -4.88
CA GLY A 79 -7.53 0.93 -5.81
C GLY A 79 -8.22 1.24 -7.13
N TRP A 80 -8.05 0.34 -8.10
CA TRP A 80 -8.66 0.46 -9.41
C TRP A 80 -9.65 -0.67 -9.67
N SER A 81 -10.77 -0.30 -10.26
CA SER A 81 -11.63 -1.22 -11.00
C SER A 81 -11.25 -1.12 -12.47
N VAL A 82 -10.85 -2.25 -13.05
CA VAL A 82 -10.42 -2.33 -14.45
C VAL A 82 -11.55 -2.88 -15.29
N ARG A 83 -12.02 -2.09 -16.24
CA ARG A 83 -13.04 -2.48 -17.22
C ARG A 83 -12.37 -3.20 -18.40
N LEU A 84 -12.83 -4.40 -18.71
CA LEU A 84 -12.44 -5.17 -19.90
C LEU A 84 -13.68 -5.32 -20.80
N PRO A 85 -13.74 -4.62 -21.96
CA PRO A 85 -14.93 -4.60 -22.81
C PRO A 85 -15.08 -5.80 -23.75
N GLU A 86 -14.02 -6.61 -23.89
CA GLU A 86 -13.98 -7.75 -24.79
C GLU A 86 -12.96 -8.80 -24.31
N PRO A 87 -13.13 -10.08 -24.68
CA PRO A 87 -12.17 -11.15 -24.38
C PRO A 87 -10.75 -10.82 -24.82
N GLY A 88 -9.79 -11.26 -24.01
CA GLY A 88 -8.38 -10.95 -24.22
C GLY A 88 -7.52 -11.38 -23.04
N SER A 89 -6.20 -11.27 -23.22
CA SER A 89 -5.24 -11.53 -22.15
C SER A 89 -4.21 -10.41 -22.10
N GLY A 90 -3.74 -10.11 -20.89
CA GLY A 90 -2.73 -9.08 -20.71
C GLY A 90 -2.26 -8.95 -19.27
N PRO A 91 -1.16 -8.21 -19.07
CA PRO A 91 -0.62 -7.95 -17.76
C PRO A 91 -1.42 -6.88 -17.03
N PHE A 92 -1.73 -7.15 -15.78
CA PHE A 92 -2.13 -6.17 -14.79
C PHE A 92 -0.88 -5.79 -14.00
N ASN A 93 -0.33 -4.62 -14.32
CA ASN A 93 0.83 -4.05 -13.66
C ASN A 93 0.46 -3.60 -12.26
N LEU A 94 1.15 -4.13 -11.25
CA LEU A 94 0.91 -3.87 -9.83
C LEU A 94 1.67 -2.62 -9.40
N PHE A 95 0.95 -1.66 -8.81
CA PHE A 95 1.52 -0.44 -8.24
C PHE A 95 1.24 -0.36 -6.75
N ALA A 96 2.31 -0.45 -5.95
CA ALA A 96 2.28 -0.34 -4.50
C ALA A 96 2.29 1.12 -4.04
N GLY A 97 1.51 1.47 -3.02
CA GLY A 97 1.53 2.80 -2.40
C GLY A 97 0.95 3.93 -3.26
N ALA A 98 0.21 3.60 -4.32
CA ALA A 98 -0.44 4.56 -5.22
C ALA A 98 -1.76 5.11 -4.66
N GLY A 99 -1.74 5.53 -3.39
CA GLY A 99 -2.89 6.02 -2.64
C GLY A 99 -3.71 7.05 -3.41
N GLN A 100 -5.04 6.96 -3.30
CA GLN A 100 -5.98 7.82 -4.03
C GLN A 100 -5.81 7.77 -5.55
N CYS A 101 -5.32 6.64 -6.08
CA CYS A 101 -5.09 6.43 -7.50
C CYS A 101 -4.05 7.40 -8.12
N GLN A 102 -3.14 7.92 -7.30
CA GLN A 102 -2.06 8.82 -7.72
C GLN A 102 -0.83 8.01 -8.12
N MET A 103 -0.69 7.79 -9.43
CA MET A 103 0.34 6.91 -10.01
C MET A 103 1.75 7.40 -9.77
N GLU A 104 1.96 8.72 -9.73
CA GLU A 104 3.23 9.36 -9.45
C GLU A 104 3.76 9.07 -8.03
N LYS A 105 2.88 8.62 -7.13
CA LYS A 105 3.25 8.16 -5.78
C LYS A 105 3.47 6.65 -5.71
N GLY A 106 2.96 5.91 -6.71
CA GLY A 106 3.05 4.47 -6.77
C GLY A 106 4.43 3.98 -7.18
N THR A 107 4.79 2.80 -6.68
CA THR A 107 5.96 2.04 -7.13
C THR A 107 5.50 0.82 -7.91
N TYR A 108 5.99 0.63 -9.13
CA TYR A 108 5.76 -0.62 -9.86
C TYR A 108 6.48 -1.77 -9.13
N VAL A 109 5.75 -2.82 -8.78
CA VAL A 109 6.26 -3.95 -7.99
C VAL A 109 6.17 -5.30 -8.72
N GLY A 110 5.55 -5.34 -9.89
CA GLY A 110 5.37 -6.57 -10.64
C GLY A 110 4.10 -6.57 -11.48
N TYR A 111 3.64 -7.76 -11.86
CA TYR A 111 2.40 -7.91 -12.62
C TYR A 111 1.76 -9.28 -12.39
N VAL A 112 0.49 -9.40 -12.77
CA VAL A 112 -0.21 -10.68 -12.93
C VAL A 112 -0.84 -10.72 -14.32
N ASN A 113 -0.74 -11.86 -15.02
CA ASN A 113 -1.46 -12.03 -16.28
C ASN A 113 -2.89 -12.45 -16.00
N VAL A 114 -3.85 -11.72 -16.58
CA VAL A 114 -5.28 -12.04 -16.51
C VAL A 114 -5.75 -12.41 -17.91
N THR A 115 -6.58 -13.44 -18.01
CA THR A 115 -7.23 -13.87 -19.25
C THR A 115 -8.74 -13.83 -19.04
N TYR A 116 -9.40 -13.03 -19.87
CA TYR A 116 -10.84 -13.00 -20.07
C TYR A 116 -11.17 -13.83 -21.32
N HIS A 117 -11.87 -14.95 -21.12
CA HIS A 117 -12.17 -15.94 -22.15
C HIS A 117 -13.47 -15.61 -22.90
N ASP A 118 -13.60 -16.11 -24.13
CA ASP A 118 -14.80 -15.93 -24.96
C ASP A 118 -16.09 -16.49 -24.33
N ASP A 119 -15.97 -17.41 -23.37
CA ASP A 119 -17.09 -18.02 -22.66
C ASP A 119 -17.58 -17.19 -21.45
N GLY A 120 -17.01 -16.01 -21.23
CA GLY A 120 -17.35 -15.14 -20.11
C GLY A 120 -16.46 -15.33 -18.89
N SER A 121 -15.64 -16.39 -18.83
CA SER A 121 -14.85 -16.71 -17.64
C SER A 121 -13.56 -15.90 -17.52
N LEU A 122 -13.13 -15.64 -16.28
CA LEU A 122 -11.87 -14.98 -15.99
C LEU A 122 -10.92 -15.85 -15.17
N THR A 123 -9.65 -15.86 -15.60
CA THR A 123 -8.56 -16.56 -14.93
C THR A 123 -7.35 -15.64 -14.77
N TYR A 124 -6.53 -15.90 -13.77
CA TYR A 124 -5.25 -15.20 -13.57
C TYR A 124 -4.12 -16.21 -13.38
N GLY A 125 -2.91 -15.83 -13.80
CA GLY A 125 -1.68 -16.61 -13.62
C GLY A 125 -0.96 -16.28 -12.31
N ASP A 126 0.29 -16.72 -12.19
CA ASP A 126 1.12 -16.39 -11.02
C ASP A 126 1.38 -14.89 -10.91
N VAL A 127 1.53 -14.41 -9.67
CA VAL A 127 1.96 -13.04 -9.38
C VAL A 127 3.47 -12.97 -9.56
N MET A 128 3.91 -12.19 -10.55
CA MET A 128 5.31 -12.00 -10.90
C MET A 128 5.81 -10.70 -10.29
N LEU A 129 6.50 -10.77 -9.15
CA LEU A 129 7.10 -9.61 -8.49
C LEU A 129 8.53 -9.35 -8.99
N ILE A 130 8.94 -8.08 -8.96
CA ILE A 130 10.34 -7.71 -9.24
C ILE A 130 11.24 -8.01 -8.03
N ASP A 131 12.55 -8.14 -8.26
CA ASP A 131 13.53 -8.38 -7.22
C ASP A 131 13.41 -7.37 -6.06
N GLY A 132 13.50 -7.87 -4.82
CA GLY A 132 13.38 -7.07 -3.60
C GLY A 132 11.96 -6.98 -3.04
N TYR A 133 10.99 -7.68 -3.65
CA TYR A 133 9.62 -7.77 -3.15
C TYR A 133 9.17 -9.23 -3.01
N GLU A 134 8.37 -9.49 -1.99
CA GLU A 134 7.65 -10.75 -1.80
C GLU A 134 6.14 -10.51 -1.64
N LEU A 135 5.36 -11.54 -1.99
CA LEU A 135 3.90 -11.51 -1.90
C LEU A 135 3.47 -12.00 -0.53
N GLU A 136 2.77 -11.17 0.22
CA GLU A 136 2.18 -11.55 1.51
C GLU A 136 0.75 -12.06 1.31
N ASP A 137 -0.05 -11.35 0.50
CA ASP A 137 -1.45 -11.69 0.27
C ASP A 137 -1.89 -11.28 -1.13
N PHE A 138 -2.89 -11.97 -1.69
CA PHE A 138 -3.44 -11.72 -3.02
C PHE A 138 -4.95 -11.90 -3.05
N HIS A 139 -5.63 -10.91 -3.60
CA HIS A 139 -7.08 -10.91 -3.78
C HIS A 139 -7.44 -10.53 -5.21
N PHE A 140 -8.40 -11.25 -5.77
CA PHE A 140 -8.88 -11.05 -7.12
C PHE A 140 -10.41 -10.95 -7.14
N TYR A 141 -10.92 -9.89 -7.78
CA TYR A 141 -12.33 -9.73 -8.09
C TYR A 141 -12.52 -9.83 -9.59
N SER A 142 -13.58 -10.52 -10.01
CA SER A 142 -14.14 -10.38 -11.34
C SER A 142 -15.65 -10.48 -11.30
N GLY A 143 -16.33 -9.62 -12.06
CA GLY A 143 -17.79 -9.64 -12.14
C GLY A 143 -18.38 -8.59 -13.08
N ASP A 144 -19.70 -8.54 -13.15
CA ASP A 144 -20.47 -7.61 -13.99
C ASP A 144 -20.56 -6.19 -13.40
N LEU A 145 -20.25 -6.05 -12.12
CA LEU A 145 -20.27 -4.78 -11.40
C LEU A 145 -18.85 -4.25 -11.25
N PRO A 146 -18.64 -2.91 -11.21
CA PRO A 146 -17.31 -2.35 -11.05
C PRO A 146 -16.62 -2.77 -9.75
N MET A 147 -17.39 -3.07 -8.71
CA MET A 147 -16.87 -3.49 -7.40
C MET A 147 -17.87 -4.43 -6.73
N PRO A 148 -17.43 -5.28 -5.78
CA PRO A 148 -18.35 -6.10 -5.00
C PRO A 148 -19.41 -5.26 -4.29
N MET A 149 -20.65 -5.75 -4.29
CA MET A 149 -21.78 -5.08 -3.67
C MET A 149 -22.05 -5.64 -2.27
N LYS A 150 -22.15 -4.76 -1.27
CA LYS A 150 -22.58 -5.13 0.09
C LYS A 150 -24.09 -5.37 0.12
N LYS A 151 -24.56 -6.08 1.16
CA LYS A 151 -25.99 -6.34 1.39
C LYS A 151 -26.87 -5.09 1.48
N ASN A 152 -26.29 -3.93 1.81
CA ASN A 152 -26.98 -2.64 1.88
C ASN A 152 -27.05 -1.90 0.54
N GLY A 153 -26.58 -2.50 -0.56
CA GLY A 153 -26.60 -1.89 -1.90
C GLY A 153 -25.50 -0.85 -2.14
N THR A 154 -24.44 -0.84 -1.31
CA THR A 154 -23.25 0.01 -1.53
C THR A 154 -22.04 -0.83 -1.94
N TYR A 155 -21.14 -0.25 -2.73
CA TYR A 155 -19.90 -0.92 -3.13
C TYR A 155 -18.95 -1.16 -1.94
N SER A 156 -18.09 -2.18 -2.08
CA SER A 156 -17.05 -2.56 -1.13
C SER A 156 -15.66 -2.47 -1.75
N ALA A 157 -14.78 -1.70 -1.11
CA ALA A 157 -13.35 -1.66 -1.42
C ALA A 157 -12.51 -2.64 -0.56
N ALA A 158 -13.16 -3.49 0.23
CA ALA A 158 -12.47 -4.40 1.14
C ALA A 158 -11.97 -5.65 0.39
N PRO A 159 -10.64 -5.94 0.38
CA PRO A 159 -10.09 -7.07 -0.37
C PRO A 159 -10.69 -8.43 -0.02
N GLY A 160 -10.97 -8.68 1.26
CA GLY A 160 -11.63 -9.91 1.71
C GLY A 160 -13.09 -10.08 1.25
N GLN A 161 -13.61 -9.17 0.41
CA GLN A 161 -14.91 -9.30 -0.27
C GLN A 161 -14.75 -9.52 -1.78
N TYR A 162 -13.52 -9.57 -2.29
CA TYR A 162 -13.25 -9.83 -3.70
C TYR A 162 -13.49 -11.31 -4.00
N THR A 163 -14.32 -11.55 -4.99
CA THR A 163 -14.72 -12.88 -5.45
C THR A 163 -14.56 -12.95 -6.95
N ASN A 164 -14.18 -14.12 -7.47
CA ASN A 164 -14.28 -14.41 -8.89
C ASN A 164 -15.71 -14.91 -9.15
N GLU A 165 -16.58 -14.04 -9.66
CA GLU A 165 -17.96 -14.39 -10.02
C GLU A 165 -18.01 -15.30 -11.28
N GLY A 166 -16.86 -15.55 -11.91
CA GLY A 166 -16.68 -16.51 -12.98
C GLY A 166 -17.17 -15.95 -14.30
N SER A 167 -18.36 -16.38 -14.69
CA SER A 167 -18.99 -16.07 -15.99
C SER A 167 -19.85 -14.83 -15.85
N THR A 168 -19.66 -13.89 -16.76
CA THR A 168 -20.64 -12.84 -16.97
C THR A 168 -21.85 -13.42 -17.67
N ASP A 169 -23.06 -13.06 -17.26
CA ASP A 169 -24.32 -13.64 -17.74
C ASP A 169 -24.65 -13.19 -19.19
N GLY A 170 -23.70 -13.37 -20.12
CA GLY A 170 -23.74 -12.86 -21.49
C GLY A 170 -23.36 -11.39 -21.62
N ASN A 171 -22.85 -10.76 -20.56
CA ASN A 171 -22.35 -9.39 -20.62
C ASN A 171 -20.92 -9.39 -21.22
N PRO A 172 -20.68 -8.70 -22.35
CA PRO A 172 -19.35 -8.64 -22.95
C PRO A 172 -18.37 -7.82 -22.12
N GLU A 173 -18.87 -6.99 -21.20
CA GLU A 173 -18.07 -6.12 -20.37
C GLU A 173 -17.95 -6.69 -18.96
N VAL A 174 -16.71 -6.82 -18.50
CA VAL A 174 -16.38 -7.39 -17.19
C VAL A 174 -15.47 -6.43 -16.44
N TYR A 175 -15.58 -6.43 -15.12
CA TYR A 175 -14.74 -5.62 -14.24
C TYR A 175 -13.82 -6.51 -13.43
N VAL A 176 -12.57 -6.06 -13.26
CA VAL A 176 -11.54 -6.79 -12.55
C VAL A 176 -10.90 -5.89 -11.50
N ILE A 177 -10.68 -6.44 -10.30
CA ILE A 177 -9.81 -5.82 -9.30
C ILE A 177 -8.70 -6.83 -8.98
N VAL A 178 -7.47 -6.38 -9.14
CA VAL A 178 -6.29 -7.12 -8.68
C VAL A 178 -5.72 -6.38 -7.49
N HIS A 179 -5.63 -7.04 -6.35
CA HIS A 179 -5.07 -6.52 -5.11
C HIS A 179 -3.98 -7.46 -4.59
N ALA A 180 -2.87 -6.90 -4.12
CA ALA A 180 -1.82 -7.62 -3.45
C ALA A 180 -1.33 -6.85 -2.22
N SER A 181 -0.97 -7.57 -1.16
CA SER A 181 -0.06 -7.07 -0.12
C SER A 181 1.35 -7.51 -0.49
N VAL A 182 2.28 -6.57 -0.61
CA VAL A 182 3.67 -6.85 -1.00
C VAL A 182 4.63 -6.28 0.02
N CYS A 183 5.61 -7.07 0.45
CA CYS A 183 6.61 -6.65 1.42
C CYS A 183 7.97 -6.48 0.76
N LYS A 184 8.72 -5.45 1.15
CA LYS A 184 10.12 -5.34 0.77
C LYS A 184 10.93 -6.40 1.52
N ILE A 185 11.77 -7.09 0.77
CA ILE A 185 12.73 -8.02 1.36
C ILE A 185 13.93 -7.17 1.82
N ASP A 186 14.08 -6.99 3.12
CA ASP A 186 15.26 -6.37 3.69
C ASP A 186 16.49 -7.23 3.37
N SER A 187 17.37 -6.68 2.53
CA SER A 187 18.60 -7.32 2.04
C SER A 187 19.82 -7.03 2.90
#